data_AF-A0A2G9V277-F1
#
_entry.id   AF-A0A2G9V277-F1
#
_cell.length_a   1.000
_cell.length_b   1.000
_cell.length_c   1.000
_cell.angle_alpha   90.00
_cell.angle_beta   90.00
_cell.angle_gamma   90.00
#
_symmetry.space_group_name_H-M   'P 1'
#
loop_
_entity.id
_entity.type
_entity.pdbx_description
1 polymer ?
#
loop_
_entity_poly.entity_id
_entity_poly.type
_entity_poly.pdbx_seq_one_letter_code
_entity_poly.pdbx_strand_id
1 'polypeptide(L)'
;MDLDPEQSTACETVVRRQEPQRLLADSLCSTNTPHRAPPESYKRPLRTSSGHHASGSFDGGIGAALSEDSINTADLDLIELKEERNRPRLEPMVLKPRKIIHPEPPPDPSIRRSTRNRMKPVRQWLGEKPVYAVSPGGGRTLQGVTEVEICEQRWLKVRTADYSVASQRELQIAARKRALREKRRQEARERKKQRLRELLRRHRRGLDLNITADSIVTSSDEEDSD
;
A
#
# COMPACT_ATOMS: atom_id res chain seq x y z
N MET A 1 -10.82 42.44 59.64
CA MET A 1 -9.72 41.47 59.56
C MET A 1 -10.26 40.20 60.17
N ASP A 2 -11.04 39.43 59.41
CA ASP A 2 -11.44 38.07 59.75
C ASP A 2 -11.57 37.33 58.42
N LEU A 3 -10.87 36.20 58.35
CA LEU A 3 -10.54 35.43 57.15
C LEU A 3 -11.55 34.29 56.99
N ASP A 4 -12.22 34.20 55.85
CA ASP A 4 -12.94 32.99 55.43
C ASP A 4 -11.97 32.05 54.69
N PRO A 5 -11.85 30.77 55.07
CA PRO A 5 -11.15 29.78 54.28
C PRO A 5 -12.10 28.99 53.37
N GLU A 6 -11.74 28.97 52.09
CA GLU A 6 -12.20 27.99 51.11
C GLU A 6 -11.92 26.54 51.58
N GLN A 7 -12.88 25.63 51.37
CA GLN A 7 -12.56 24.22 51.17
C GLN A 7 -13.35 23.65 49.98
N SER A 8 -12.60 23.53 48.89
CA SER A 8 -12.80 22.62 47.77
C SER A 8 -12.51 21.18 48.21
N THR A 9 -13.30 20.21 47.72
CA THR A 9 -12.84 18.98 47.02
C THR A 9 -13.89 17.86 47.11
N ALA A 10 -14.32 17.33 45.97
CA ALA A 10 -14.24 15.89 45.66
C ALA A 10 -14.79 15.64 44.25
N CYS A 11 -13.89 15.20 43.37
CA CYS A 11 -14.19 14.70 42.03
C CYS A 11 -14.79 13.30 42.13
N GLU A 12 -15.96 13.07 41.54
CA GLU A 12 -16.52 11.74 41.38
C GLU A 12 -16.38 11.25 39.93
N THR A 13 -15.50 10.27 39.76
CA THR A 13 -15.18 9.59 38.52
C THR A 13 -16.17 8.44 38.28
N VAL A 14 -17.11 8.61 37.35
CA VAL A 14 -18.00 7.51 36.92
C VAL A 14 -17.48 6.89 35.63
N VAL A 15 -16.89 5.70 35.78
CA VAL A 15 -16.57 4.76 34.70
C VAL A 15 -17.87 4.14 34.19
N ARG A 16 -18.20 4.33 32.91
CA ARG A 16 -19.23 3.53 32.23
C ARG A 16 -18.65 2.80 31.03
N ARG A 17 -18.72 1.47 31.13
CA ARG A 17 -18.27 0.46 30.16
C ARG A 17 -19.07 0.56 28.87
N GLN A 18 -18.37 0.40 27.75
CA GLN A 18 -18.95 0.09 26.44
C GLN A 18 -19.22 -1.41 26.34
N GLU A 19 -20.38 -1.78 25.82
CA GLU A 19 -20.53 -3.03 25.05
C GLU A 19 -21.18 -2.72 23.69
N PRO A 20 -20.64 -3.25 22.59
CA PRO A 20 -21.18 -3.06 21.25
C PRO A 20 -22.32 -4.04 20.98
N GLN A 21 -23.53 -3.52 20.74
CA GLN A 21 -24.62 -4.34 20.19
C GLN A 21 -24.35 -4.62 18.70
N ARG A 22 -24.29 -5.91 18.40
CA ARG A 22 -24.21 -6.52 17.07
C ARG A 22 -25.45 -6.15 16.26
N LEU A 23 -25.28 -5.39 15.18
CA LEU A 23 -26.30 -5.28 14.13
C LEU A 23 -25.90 -6.17 12.97
N LEU A 24 -26.73 -7.18 12.76
CA LEU A 24 -26.64 -8.15 11.68
C LEU A 24 -26.94 -7.47 10.34
N ALA A 25 -26.20 -7.90 9.34
CA ALA A 25 -26.29 -7.44 7.96
C ALA A 25 -27.51 -8.03 7.27
N ASP A 26 -28.44 -7.18 6.87
CA ASP A 26 -29.42 -7.49 5.82
C ASP A 26 -29.06 -6.65 4.58
N SER A 27 -28.23 -7.24 3.71
CA SER A 27 -27.89 -6.70 2.39
C SER A 27 -28.76 -7.38 1.35
N LEU A 28 -29.92 -6.79 1.06
CA LEU A 28 -30.72 -7.11 -0.12
C LEU A 28 -30.09 -6.43 -1.35
N CYS A 29 -29.28 -7.16 -2.11
CA CYS A 29 -28.89 -6.75 -3.46
C CYS A 29 -29.48 -7.72 -4.48
N SER A 30 -30.58 -7.26 -5.08
CA SER A 30 -31.16 -7.78 -6.32
C SER A 30 -30.13 -7.67 -7.46
N THR A 31 -29.73 -8.80 -8.04
CA THR A 31 -28.94 -8.86 -9.29
C THR A 31 -29.87 -9.20 -10.44
N ASN A 32 -30.30 -8.18 -11.19
CA ASN A 32 -30.93 -8.38 -12.47
C ASN A 32 -30.43 -7.31 -13.44
N THR A 33 -29.32 -7.60 -14.10
CA THR A 33 -28.86 -6.88 -15.29
C THR A 33 -28.46 -7.89 -16.36
N PRO A 34 -29.00 -7.78 -17.58
CA PRO A 34 -28.81 -8.79 -18.63
C PRO A 34 -27.40 -8.76 -19.22
N HIS A 35 -26.94 -9.95 -19.59
CA HIS A 35 -25.64 -10.25 -20.18
C HIS A 35 -25.28 -9.32 -21.36
N ARG A 36 -24.19 -8.57 -21.22
CA ARG A 36 -23.51 -7.91 -22.34
C ARG A 36 -22.48 -8.88 -22.90
N ALA A 37 -22.70 -9.35 -24.13
CA ALA A 37 -21.80 -10.26 -24.83
C ALA A 37 -20.40 -9.62 -25.04
N PRO A 38 -19.31 -10.42 -25.00
CA PRO A 38 -17.96 -9.94 -25.21
C PRO A 38 -17.70 -9.58 -26.69
N PRO A 39 -16.86 -8.58 -26.99
CA PRO A 39 -16.53 -8.18 -28.35
C PRO A 39 -15.67 -9.24 -29.07
N GLU A 40 -15.99 -9.46 -30.35
CA GLU A 40 -15.31 -10.40 -31.25
C GLU A 40 -13.85 -10.00 -31.53
N SER A 41 -12.97 -11.00 -31.48
CA SER A 41 -11.55 -10.86 -31.82
C SER A 41 -11.35 -10.79 -33.34
N TYR A 42 -10.94 -9.63 -33.85
CA TYR A 42 -10.48 -9.48 -35.23
C TYR A 42 -9.13 -10.20 -35.43
N LYS A 43 -9.13 -11.17 -36.35
CA LYS A 43 -7.95 -11.90 -36.81
C LYS A 43 -7.05 -10.97 -37.64
N ARG A 44 -5.81 -10.76 -37.22
CA ARG A 44 -4.72 -10.26 -38.09
C ARG A 44 -3.95 -11.45 -38.67
N PRO A 45 -3.77 -11.57 -40.00
CA PRO A 45 -2.90 -12.60 -40.59
C PRO A 45 -1.44 -12.17 -40.48
N LEU A 46 -0.60 -12.96 -39.82
CA LEU A 46 0.85 -12.84 -39.91
C LEU A 46 1.39 -13.85 -40.94
N ARG A 47 2.14 -13.31 -41.89
CA ARG A 47 2.84 -14.01 -42.97
C ARG A 47 3.93 -14.94 -42.42
N THR A 48 4.06 -16.06 -43.11
CA THR A 48 5.03 -17.14 -42.93
C THR A 48 6.41 -16.82 -43.50
N SER A 49 7.46 -17.14 -42.74
CA SER A 49 8.78 -17.60 -43.23
C SER A 49 9.28 -18.61 -42.18
N SER A 50 9.25 -19.92 -42.44
CA SER A 50 10.32 -20.69 -43.11
C SER A 50 11.70 -20.43 -42.47
N GLY A 51 12.40 -21.34 -41.79
CA GLY A 51 12.20 -22.76 -41.54
C GLY A 51 13.30 -23.31 -40.59
N HIS A 52 13.08 -24.55 -40.11
CA HIS A 52 14.02 -25.60 -39.64
C HIS A 52 15.15 -25.24 -38.61
N HIS A 53 15.42 -25.96 -37.51
CA HIS A 53 15.33 -27.39 -37.17
C HIS A 53 15.13 -27.64 -35.65
N ALA A 54 14.47 -28.78 -35.34
CA ALA A 54 14.68 -29.80 -34.29
C ALA A 54 15.63 -29.49 -33.09
N SER A 55 15.47 -29.97 -31.86
CA SER A 55 14.67 -31.02 -31.22
C SER A 55 14.98 -30.98 -29.72
N GLY A 56 14.02 -31.23 -28.82
CA GLY A 56 14.33 -31.33 -27.38
C GLY A 56 13.11 -31.45 -26.48
N SER A 57 12.49 -32.63 -26.52
CA SER A 57 11.39 -33.08 -25.67
C SER A 57 11.79 -33.18 -24.19
N PHE A 58 11.00 -32.61 -23.28
CA PHE A 58 10.69 -33.25 -21.99
C PHE A 58 9.39 -32.70 -21.38
N ASP A 59 8.36 -33.55 -21.34
CA ASP A 59 7.12 -33.36 -20.60
C ASP A 59 7.33 -33.54 -19.09
N GLY A 60 6.60 -32.77 -18.30
CA GLY A 60 6.55 -32.92 -16.85
C GLY A 60 5.59 -31.92 -16.20
N GLY A 61 4.30 -32.05 -16.51
CA GLY A 61 3.25 -31.29 -15.85
C GLY A 61 2.98 -31.78 -14.43
N ILE A 62 2.76 -30.84 -13.50
CA ILE A 62 1.87 -31.00 -12.36
C ILE A 62 1.18 -29.65 -12.14
N GLY A 63 -0.13 -29.63 -12.37
CA GLY A 63 -1.00 -28.51 -12.05
C GLY A 63 -1.29 -28.43 -10.55
N ALA A 64 -1.42 -27.21 -10.06
CA ALA A 64 -2.15 -26.92 -8.83
C ALA A 64 -2.88 -25.59 -9.03
N ALA A 65 -4.17 -25.71 -9.34
CA ALA A 65 -5.13 -24.63 -9.26
C ALA A 65 -5.33 -24.27 -7.79
N LEU A 66 -5.16 -23.00 -7.42
CA LEU A 66 -5.63 -22.44 -6.16
C LEU A 66 -6.25 -21.07 -6.43
N SER A 67 -7.58 -21.10 -6.49
CA SER A 67 -8.54 -20.18 -5.87
C SER A 67 -8.28 -18.67 -5.96
N GLU A 68 -9.21 -18.03 -6.67
CA GLU A 68 -9.50 -16.61 -6.65
C GLU A 68 -9.96 -16.17 -5.26
N ASP A 69 -9.10 -15.42 -4.55
CA ASP A 69 -9.53 -14.51 -3.48
C ASP A 69 -9.02 -13.12 -3.83
N SER A 70 -9.94 -12.32 -4.32
CA SER A 70 -9.73 -10.95 -4.81
C SER A 70 -9.58 -9.99 -3.63
N ILE A 71 -8.33 -9.72 -3.25
CA ILE A 71 -7.94 -8.46 -2.59
C ILE A 71 -6.79 -7.88 -3.39
N ASN A 72 -6.96 -6.66 -3.90
CA ASN A 72 -5.98 -5.96 -4.73
C ASN A 72 -4.66 -5.71 -3.97
N THR A 73 -3.77 -6.70 -3.88
CA THR A 73 -2.38 -6.60 -3.41
C THR A 73 -1.42 -6.13 -4.50
N ALA A 74 -1.87 -6.15 -5.77
CA ALA A 74 -1.06 -5.81 -6.94
C ALA A 74 -0.49 -4.38 -6.94
N ASP A 75 -1.09 -3.43 -6.22
CA ASP A 75 -0.57 -2.06 -6.16
C ASP A 75 0.56 -1.84 -5.14
N LEU A 76 0.74 -2.77 -4.19
CA LEU A 76 1.82 -2.72 -3.20
C LEU A 76 3.02 -3.60 -3.58
N ASP A 77 2.82 -4.58 -4.46
CA ASP A 77 3.86 -5.46 -4.97
C ASP A 77 4.67 -4.83 -6.12
N LEU A 78 4.28 -3.68 -6.67
CA LEU A 78 5.12 -2.92 -7.63
C LEU A 78 6.38 -2.29 -6.98
N ILE A 79 6.45 -2.27 -5.65
CA ILE A 79 7.63 -1.82 -4.89
C ILE A 79 8.50 -3.05 -4.52
N GLU A 80 8.40 -4.14 -5.26
CA GLU A 80 9.35 -5.24 -5.18
C GLU A 80 10.62 -4.85 -5.96
N LEU A 81 11.57 -4.29 -5.21
CA LEU A 81 13.02 -4.41 -5.35
C LEU A 81 13.54 -5.02 -6.67
N LYS A 82 13.44 -4.26 -7.77
CA LYS A 82 14.46 -4.33 -8.81
C LYS A 82 15.69 -3.55 -8.33
N GLU A 83 16.82 -4.24 -8.37
CA GLU A 83 18.16 -3.76 -8.04
C GLU A 83 18.46 -2.39 -8.65
N GLU A 84 19.26 -1.62 -7.92
CA GLU A 84 19.46 -0.16 -8.07
C GLU A 84 20.07 0.30 -9.40
N ARG A 85 20.39 -0.60 -10.33
CA ARG A 85 21.02 -0.25 -11.60
C ARG A 85 20.07 0.29 -12.67
N ASN A 86 18.76 0.05 -12.57
CA ASN A 86 17.77 0.51 -13.56
C ASN A 86 16.41 0.80 -12.92
N ARG A 87 16.34 1.71 -11.93
CA ARG A 87 15.02 2.14 -11.44
C ARG A 87 14.38 3.06 -12.48
N PRO A 88 13.19 2.72 -13.02
CA PRO A 88 12.42 3.70 -13.78
C PRO A 88 12.18 4.90 -12.85
N ARG A 89 12.44 6.11 -13.34
CA ARG A 89 12.15 7.33 -12.59
C ARG A 89 10.67 7.26 -12.21
N LEU A 90 10.37 7.31 -10.92
CA LEU A 90 8.98 7.31 -10.45
C LEU A 90 8.31 8.55 -11.06
N GLU A 91 7.20 8.34 -11.75
CA GLU A 91 6.44 9.44 -12.35
C GLU A 91 5.93 10.38 -11.25
N PRO A 92 5.97 11.70 -11.47
CA PRO A 92 5.45 12.67 -10.52
C PRO A 92 3.96 12.44 -10.29
N MET A 93 3.52 12.56 -9.04
CA MET A 93 2.12 12.40 -8.68
C MET A 93 1.44 13.77 -8.63
N VAL A 94 0.34 13.92 -9.37
CA VAL A 94 -0.47 15.13 -9.34
C VAL A 94 -1.51 15.04 -8.23
N LEU A 95 -1.57 16.04 -7.36
CA LEU A 95 -2.62 16.13 -6.35
C LEU A 95 -3.96 16.51 -6.98
N LYS A 96 -5.00 15.77 -6.57
CA LYS A 96 -6.38 16.14 -6.91
C LYS A 96 -6.69 17.55 -6.37
N PRO A 97 -7.14 18.49 -7.22
CA PRO A 97 -7.52 19.83 -6.78
C PRO A 97 -8.63 19.80 -5.73
N ARG A 98 -8.61 20.77 -4.81
CA ARG A 98 -9.62 20.88 -3.76
C ARG A 98 -10.95 21.35 -4.32
N LYS A 99 -12.03 20.77 -3.80
CA LYS A 99 -13.39 21.21 -4.11
C LYS A 99 -13.67 22.56 -3.44
N ILE A 100 -14.21 23.46 -4.22
CA ILE A 100 -14.79 24.71 -3.73
C ILE A 100 -16.24 24.44 -3.38
N ILE A 101 -16.65 24.99 -2.25
CA ILE A 101 -18.01 24.97 -1.74
C ILE A 101 -18.58 26.34 -2.07
N HIS A 102 -19.46 26.35 -3.06
CA HIS A 102 -20.26 27.52 -3.38
C HIS A 102 -21.42 27.61 -2.37
N PRO A 103 -21.69 28.79 -1.80
CA PRO A 103 -22.83 28.95 -0.93
C PRO A 103 -24.12 28.76 -1.73
N GLU A 104 -25.02 27.93 -1.21
CA GLU A 104 -26.35 27.78 -1.77
C GLU A 104 -27.17 29.05 -1.50
N PRO A 105 -28.02 29.48 -2.45
CA PRO A 105 -28.93 30.59 -2.21
C PRO A 105 -29.84 30.27 -1.02
N PRO A 106 -30.10 31.23 -0.11
CA PRO A 106 -30.98 30.99 1.03
C PRO A 106 -32.40 30.69 0.52
N PRO A 107 -33.10 29.72 1.14
CA PRO A 107 -34.49 29.42 0.78
C PRO A 107 -35.41 30.61 1.05
N ASP A 108 -35.16 31.36 2.12
CA ASP A 108 -35.90 32.56 2.48
C ASP A 108 -35.09 33.83 2.20
N PRO A 109 -35.65 34.84 1.49
CA PRO A 109 -34.94 36.08 1.16
C PRO A 109 -34.66 36.97 2.37
N SER A 110 -35.29 36.68 3.53
CA SER A 110 -35.08 37.42 4.79
C SER A 110 -33.74 37.08 5.45
N ILE A 111 -33.20 35.87 5.20
CA ILE A 111 -32.00 35.40 5.89
C ILE A 111 -30.74 35.83 5.12
N ARG A 112 -29.98 36.76 5.72
CA ARG A 112 -28.66 37.13 5.18
C ARG A 112 -27.66 35.98 5.38
N ARG A 113 -27.18 35.39 4.29
CA ARG A 113 -26.10 34.39 4.27
C ARG A 113 -24.86 34.92 3.56
N SER A 114 -23.71 34.34 3.91
CA SER A 114 -22.46 34.64 3.22
C SER A 114 -22.50 34.12 1.79
N THR A 115 -22.18 34.98 0.83
CA THR A 115 -22.07 34.66 -0.60
C THR A 115 -20.65 34.27 -1.00
N ARG A 116 -19.73 34.13 -0.05
CA ARG A 116 -18.33 33.82 -0.31
C ARG A 116 -18.12 32.33 -0.56
N ASN A 117 -17.38 32.01 -1.62
CA ASN A 117 -16.85 30.67 -1.88
C ASN A 117 -15.96 30.21 -0.72
N ARG A 118 -16.12 28.95 -0.31
CA ARG A 118 -15.33 28.32 0.77
C ARG A 118 -14.58 27.10 0.24
N MET A 119 -13.54 26.69 0.94
CA MET A 119 -12.83 25.45 0.66
C MET A 119 -12.21 24.92 1.95
N LYS A 120 -11.87 23.63 1.98
CA LYS A 120 -11.05 23.08 3.08
C LYS A 120 -9.65 23.74 3.05
N PRO A 121 -8.97 23.93 4.19
CA PRO A 121 -7.66 24.60 4.27
C PRO A 121 -6.63 24.03 3.29
N VAL A 122 -5.93 24.91 2.55
CA VAL A 122 -4.86 24.54 1.61
C VAL A 122 -3.70 23.83 2.33
N ARG A 123 -3.10 22.84 1.65
CA ARG A 123 -1.85 22.19 2.09
C ARG A 123 -0.67 23.01 1.62
N GLN A 124 -0.43 24.14 2.29
CA GLN A 124 0.69 25.03 1.95
C GLN A 124 2.03 24.30 1.97
N TRP A 125 2.19 23.31 2.85
CA TRP A 125 3.37 22.46 2.95
C TRP A 125 3.62 21.57 1.72
N LEU A 126 2.60 21.33 0.88
CA LEU A 126 2.74 20.68 -0.42
C LEU A 126 2.87 21.67 -1.58
N GLY A 127 2.76 22.98 -1.32
CA GLY A 127 2.80 24.01 -2.37
C GLY A 127 1.42 24.41 -2.93
N GLU A 128 0.32 23.93 -2.35
CA GLU A 128 -1.03 24.38 -2.73
C GLU A 128 -1.20 25.89 -2.43
N LYS A 129 -1.65 26.66 -3.43
CA LYS A 129 -1.96 28.10 -3.28
C LYS A 129 -3.40 28.39 -3.76
N PRO A 130 -4.19 29.18 -3.02
CA PRO A 130 -5.53 29.56 -3.47
C PRO A 130 -5.44 30.50 -4.67
N VAL A 131 -6.24 30.21 -5.69
CA VAL A 131 -6.34 30.99 -6.92
C VAL A 131 -7.59 31.85 -6.85
N TYR A 132 -7.40 33.16 -7.03
CA TYR A 132 -8.48 34.14 -7.02
C TYR A 132 -8.65 34.74 -8.41
N ALA A 133 -9.89 34.80 -8.89
CA ALA A 133 -10.25 35.59 -10.05
C ALA A 133 -10.50 37.04 -9.61
N VAL A 134 -9.94 38.00 -10.33
CA VAL A 134 -10.17 39.44 -10.11
C VAL A 134 -11.32 39.88 -11.01
N SER A 135 -12.40 40.36 -10.40
CA SER A 135 -13.53 40.95 -11.11
C SER A 135 -13.18 42.34 -11.65
N PRO A 136 -13.89 42.85 -12.69
CA PRO A 136 -13.65 44.20 -13.24
C PRO A 136 -13.73 45.31 -12.19
N GLY A 137 -14.51 45.13 -11.12
CA GLY A 137 -14.60 46.06 -9.98
C GLY A 137 -13.51 45.87 -8.91
N GLY A 138 -12.47 45.07 -9.16
CA GLY A 138 -11.36 44.83 -8.23
C GLY A 138 -11.61 43.80 -7.12
N GLY A 139 -12.84 43.28 -6.99
CA GLY A 139 -13.16 42.22 -6.03
C GLY A 139 -12.50 40.88 -6.40
N ARG A 140 -11.98 40.16 -5.41
CA ARG A 140 -11.35 38.83 -5.58
C ARG A 140 -12.30 37.71 -5.19
N THR A 141 -12.53 36.77 -6.10
CA THR A 141 -13.37 35.59 -5.86
C THR A 141 -12.52 34.33 -5.90
N LEU A 142 -12.60 33.51 -4.85
CA LEU A 142 -11.88 32.24 -4.79
C LEU A 142 -12.39 31.30 -5.90
N GLN A 143 -11.52 30.95 -6.84
CA GLN A 143 -11.83 30.13 -8.00
C GLN A 143 -11.21 28.74 -7.94
N GLY A 144 -10.17 28.53 -7.13
CA GLY A 144 -9.58 27.20 -6.98
C GLY A 144 -8.29 27.19 -6.20
N VAL A 145 -7.51 26.16 -6.49
CA VAL A 145 -6.17 25.94 -5.93
C VAL A 145 -5.26 25.59 -7.10
N THR A 146 -4.02 26.06 -7.05
CA THR A 146 -2.98 25.66 -8.00
C THR A 146 -2.80 24.14 -7.99
N GLU A 147 -2.59 23.57 -9.17
CA GLU A 147 -2.20 22.17 -9.33
C GLU A 147 -0.81 21.94 -8.73
N VAL A 148 -0.64 20.83 -8.04
CA VAL A 148 0.60 20.51 -7.31
C VAL A 148 1.10 19.16 -7.78
N GLU A 149 2.33 19.17 -8.32
CA GLU A 149 3.09 17.98 -8.65
C GLU A 149 4.01 17.61 -7.49
N ILE A 150 3.91 16.36 -7.04
CA ILE A 150 4.76 15.81 -6.00
C ILE A 150 5.83 14.95 -6.66
N CYS A 151 7.08 15.41 -6.56
CA CYS A 151 8.25 14.70 -7.07
C CYS A 151 9.04 13.98 -5.96
N GLU A 152 8.68 14.18 -4.69
CA GLU A 152 9.44 13.63 -3.58
C GLU A 152 9.24 12.11 -3.46
N GLN A 153 10.37 11.38 -3.44
CA GLN A 153 10.41 9.91 -3.51
C GLN A 153 9.62 9.23 -2.40
N ARG A 154 9.55 9.83 -1.21
CA ARG A 154 8.83 9.27 -0.07
C ARG A 154 7.35 9.06 -0.39
N TRP A 155 6.71 10.09 -0.93
CA TRP A 155 5.29 10.07 -1.30
C TRP A 155 5.05 9.24 -2.56
N LEU A 156 6.00 9.25 -3.51
CA LEU A 156 5.91 8.45 -4.73
C LEU A 156 5.98 6.95 -4.45
N LYS A 157 6.87 6.52 -3.54
CA LYS A 157 6.97 5.12 -3.10
C LYS A 157 5.64 4.61 -2.55
N VAL A 158 4.97 5.42 -1.75
CA VAL A 158 3.76 5.02 -1.02
C VAL A 158 2.46 5.42 -1.75
N ARG A 159 2.59 6.13 -2.89
CA ARG A 159 1.50 6.69 -3.71
C ARG A 159 0.46 7.43 -2.88
N THR A 160 0.89 8.27 -1.95
CA THR A 160 -0.01 9.01 -1.05
C THR A 160 0.67 10.29 -0.58
N ALA A 161 -0.11 11.35 -0.41
CA ALA A 161 0.36 12.66 0.07
C ALA A 161 -0.13 13.00 1.49
N ASP A 162 -0.70 12.02 2.19
CA ASP A 162 -1.05 12.12 3.60
C ASP A 162 0.09 11.54 4.43
N TYR A 163 0.67 12.36 5.32
CA TYR A 163 1.79 11.98 6.17
C TYR A 163 1.48 10.76 7.06
N SER A 164 0.28 10.71 7.62
CA SER A 164 -0.12 9.67 8.57
C SER A 164 -0.17 8.30 7.87
N VAL A 165 -0.85 8.26 6.73
CA VAL A 165 -0.99 7.07 5.88
C VAL A 165 0.37 6.66 5.30
N ALA A 166 1.19 7.63 4.89
CA ALA A 166 2.53 7.36 4.37
C ALA A 166 3.40 6.65 5.42
N SER A 167 3.43 7.19 6.63
CA SER A 167 4.21 6.63 7.75
C SER A 167 3.73 5.23 8.14
N GLN A 168 2.41 5.00 8.16
CA GLN A 168 1.85 3.68 8.46
C GLN A 168 2.26 2.63 7.42
N ARG A 169 2.19 2.97 6.13
CA ARG A 169 2.57 2.06 5.04
C ARG A 169 4.07 1.80 5.01
N GLU A 170 4.90 2.79 5.32
CA GLU A 170 6.36 2.60 5.48
C GLU A 170 6.67 1.56 6.55
N LEU A 171 6.01 1.66 7.71
CA LEU A 171 6.15 0.69 8.80
C LEU A 171 5.69 -0.72 8.38
N GLN A 172 4.57 -0.82 7.66
CA GLN A 172 4.09 -2.11 7.13
C GLN A 172 5.07 -2.74 6.13
N ILE A 173 5.62 -1.95 5.21
CA ILE A 173 6.62 -2.41 4.24
C ILE A 173 7.89 -2.88 4.98
N ALA A 174 8.35 -2.13 5.97
CA ALA A 174 9.51 -2.49 6.78
C ALA A 174 9.29 -3.79 7.56
N ALA A 175 8.12 -3.94 8.19
CA ALA A 175 7.74 -5.16 8.91
C ALA A 175 7.67 -6.37 7.97
N ARG A 176 7.04 -6.23 6.79
CA ARG A 176 6.98 -7.30 5.78
C ARG A 176 8.38 -7.71 5.30
N LYS A 177 9.27 -6.74 5.07
CA LYS A 177 10.67 -7.01 4.69
C LYS A 177 11.42 -7.76 5.79
N ARG A 178 11.24 -7.38 7.06
CA ARG A 178 11.84 -8.09 8.19
C ARG A 178 11.35 -9.54 8.26
N ALA A 179 10.04 -9.75 8.16
CA ALA A 179 9.44 -11.10 8.18
C ALA A 179 9.95 -11.97 7.03
N LEU A 180 10.09 -11.41 5.82
CA LEU A 180 10.63 -12.14 4.66
C LEU A 180 12.10 -12.54 4.88
N ARG A 181 12.92 -11.66 5.46
CA ARG A 181 14.32 -11.96 5.81
C ARG A 181 14.39 -13.06 6.86
N GLU A 182 13.58 -12.99 7.90
CA GLU A 182 13.52 -14.05 8.92
C GLU A 182 13.10 -15.39 8.33
N LYS A 183 12.09 -15.41 7.46
CA LYS A 183 11.67 -16.64 6.77
C LYS A 183 12.82 -17.24 5.95
N ARG A 184 13.55 -16.41 5.18
CA ARG A 184 14.73 -16.86 4.43
C ARG A 184 15.82 -17.42 5.34
N ARG A 185 16.07 -16.78 6.48
CA ARG A 185 17.03 -17.26 7.49
C ARG A 185 16.59 -18.59 8.11
N GLN A 186 15.31 -18.75 8.43
CA GLN A 186 14.78 -20.01 8.95
C GLN A 186 14.91 -21.15 7.93
N GLU A 187 14.56 -20.90 6.67
CA GLU A 187 14.73 -21.88 5.60
C GLU A 187 16.20 -22.29 5.41
N ALA A 188 17.14 -21.33 5.45
CA ALA A 188 18.57 -21.62 5.37
C ALA A 188 19.04 -22.48 6.56
N ARG A 189 18.60 -22.16 7.78
CA ARG A 189 18.90 -22.95 8.98
C ARG A 189 18.35 -24.38 8.88
N GLU A 190 17.12 -24.55 8.40
CA GLU A 190 16.54 -25.88 8.21
C GLU A 190 17.28 -26.68 7.14
N ARG A 191 17.70 -26.06 6.03
CA ARG A 191 18.56 -26.71 5.03
C ARG A 191 19.89 -27.15 5.64
N LYS A 192 20.54 -26.32 6.46
CA LYS A 192 21.79 -26.67 7.17
C LYS A 192 21.58 -27.87 8.10
N LYS A 193 20.49 -27.87 8.90
CA LYS A 193 20.13 -28.99 9.78
C LYS A 193 19.88 -30.28 9.00
N GLN A 194 19.20 -30.22 7.86
CA GLN A 194 18.95 -31.40 7.01
C GLN A 194 20.27 -31.97 6.48
N ARG A 195 21.16 -31.13 5.94
CA ARG A 195 22.49 -31.55 5.49
C ARG A 195 23.30 -32.20 6.60
N LEU A 196 23.26 -31.62 7.81
CA LEU A 196 23.96 -32.18 8.96
C LEU A 196 23.41 -33.56 9.35
N ARG A 197 22.08 -33.72 9.37
CA ARG A 197 21.45 -35.03 9.63
C ARG A 197 21.83 -36.07 8.59
N GLU A 198 21.90 -35.69 7.31
CA GLU A 198 22.34 -36.57 6.24
C GLU A 198 23.80 -36.97 6.40
N LEU A 199 24.69 -36.03 6.68
CA LEU A 199 26.12 -36.29 6.92
C LEU A 199 26.31 -37.30 8.06
N LEU A 200 25.61 -37.08 9.19
CA LEU A 200 25.65 -38.02 10.32
C LEU A 200 25.17 -39.42 9.94
N ARG A 201 24.16 -39.55 9.06
CA ARG A 201 23.71 -40.86 8.56
C ARG A 201 24.76 -41.53 7.68
N ARG A 202 25.49 -40.78 6.86
CA ARG A 202 26.59 -41.29 6.02
C ARG A 202 27.77 -41.75 6.86
N HIS A 203 28.16 -40.96 7.87
CA HIS A 203 29.23 -41.33 8.80
C HIS A 203 28.94 -42.64 9.53
N ARG A 204 27.70 -42.85 9.98
CA ARG A 204 27.30 -44.13 10.60
C ARG A 204 27.44 -45.34 9.67
N ARG A 205 27.42 -45.13 8.36
CA ARG A 205 27.63 -46.16 7.33
C ARG A 205 29.11 -46.30 6.94
N GLY A 206 30.01 -45.54 7.57
CA GLY A 206 31.43 -45.50 7.23
C GLY A 206 31.76 -44.69 5.97
N LEU A 207 30.82 -43.87 5.48
CA LEU A 207 31.01 -43.02 4.31
C LEU A 207 31.36 -41.58 4.73
N ASP A 208 32.13 -40.87 3.89
CA ASP A 208 32.43 -39.43 4.01
C ASP A 208 33.07 -39.00 5.35
N LEU A 209 33.82 -39.88 6.04
CA LEU A 209 34.42 -39.61 7.36
C LEU A 209 35.40 -38.42 7.40
N ASN A 210 35.89 -38.00 6.24
CA ASN A 210 36.76 -36.84 6.04
C ASN A 210 35.98 -35.50 5.95
N ILE A 211 34.66 -35.54 5.84
CA ILE A 211 33.80 -34.35 5.76
C ILE A 211 33.31 -34.02 7.17
N THR A 212 33.60 -32.83 7.68
CA THR A 212 33.18 -32.41 9.03
C THR A 212 31.93 -31.53 8.98
N ALA A 213 31.30 -31.29 10.13
CA ALA A 213 30.17 -30.37 10.21
C ALA A 213 30.53 -28.96 9.71
N ASP A 214 31.78 -28.56 9.90
CA ASP A 214 32.30 -27.23 9.54
C ASP A 214 32.48 -27.04 8.03
N SER A 215 32.53 -28.13 7.25
CA SER A 215 32.56 -28.04 5.79
C SER A 215 31.17 -27.84 5.16
N ILE A 216 30.08 -27.86 5.95
CA ILE A 216 28.72 -27.59 5.45
C ILE A 216 28.51 -26.07 5.42
N VAL A 217 29.00 -25.44 4.36
CA VAL A 217 28.73 -24.04 4.07
C VAL A 217 27.36 -23.93 3.37
N THR A 218 26.50 -23.10 3.95
CA THR A 218 25.30 -22.60 3.27
C THR A 218 25.50 -21.13 3.01
N SER A 219 25.02 -20.61 1.86
CA SER A 219 25.13 -19.20 1.46
C SER A 219 24.49 -18.18 2.43
N SER A 220 24.04 -18.62 3.61
CA SER A 220 23.51 -17.78 4.69
C SER A 220 24.50 -17.57 5.84
N ASP A 221 25.64 -18.26 5.89
CA ASP A 221 26.65 -18.11 6.96
C ASP A 221 27.46 -16.80 6.83
N GLU A 222 27.42 -16.14 5.68
CA GLU A 222 28.20 -14.90 5.43
C GLU A 222 27.48 -13.60 5.83
N GLU A 223 26.21 -13.65 6.25
CA GLU A 223 25.44 -12.44 6.63
C GLU A 223 25.39 -12.14 8.15
N ASP A 224 25.98 -12.99 9.00
CA ASP A 224 25.93 -12.86 10.47
C ASP A 224 27.25 -12.31 11.09
N SER A 225 28.18 -11.79 10.28
CA SER A 225 29.51 -11.31 10.70
C SER A 225 29.69 -9.78 10.81
N ASP A 226 28.62 -8.99 10.74
CA ASP A 226 28.65 -7.51 10.84
C ASP A 226 28.12 -6.96 12.18
#